data_AF-A0A966WIK5-F1
#
_entry.id   AF-A0A966WIK5-F1
#
_cell.length_a   1.000
_cell.length_b   1.000
_cell.length_c   1.000
_cell.angle_alpha   90.00
_cell.angle_beta   90.00
_cell.angle_gamma   90.00
#
_symmetry.space_group_name_H-M   'P 1'
#
loop_
_entity.id
_entity.type
_entity.pdbx_description
1 polymer ?
#
loop_
_entity_poly.entity_id
_entity_poly.type
_entity_poly.pdbx_seq_one_letter_code
_entity_poly.pdbx_strand_id
1 'polypeptide(L)' 'MDAGTRQKRVEALEAIKNKAVEMAKEGRDSFEVRDFVTSAKKELAYELPDQEAFEKAKAATLAYKAKKEQ' A
#
# COMPACT_ATOMS: atom_id res chain seq x y z
N MET A 1 10.57 -10.71 8.21
CA MET A 1 10.77 -9.27 8.03
C MET A 1 11.49 -8.79 9.26
N ASP A 2 12.63 -8.11 9.10
CA ASP A 2 13.33 -7.50 10.23
C ASP A 2 12.45 -6.43 10.89
N ALA A 3 12.40 -6.38 12.22
CA ALA A 3 11.45 -5.54 12.96
C ALA A 3 11.55 -4.05 12.57
N GLY A 4 12.78 -3.58 12.29
CA GLY A 4 13.02 -2.20 11.84
C GLY A 4 12.49 -1.88 10.44
N THR A 5 12.41 -2.86 9.54
CA THR A 5 11.86 -2.64 8.18
C THR A 5 10.34 -2.50 8.23
N ARG A 6 9.68 -3.29 9.08
CA ARG A 6 8.24 -3.19 9.31
C ARG A 6 7.87 -1.86 9.94
N GLN A 7 8.66 -1.38 10.91
CA GLN A 7 8.40 -0.10 11.58
C GLN A 7 8.51 1.08 10.60
N LYS A 8 9.57 1.14 9.79
CA LYS A 8 9.73 2.18 8.74
C LYS A 8 8.58 2.18 7.73
N ARG A 9 8.08 1.00 7.37
CA ARG A 9 6.93 0.86 6.48
C ARG A 9 5.65 1.40 7.11
N VAL A 10 5.42 1.15 8.40
CA VAL A 10 4.27 1.70 9.13
C VAL A 10 4.35 3.23 9.21
N GLU A 11 5.51 3.78 9.58
CA GLU A 11 5.73 5.23 9.64
C GLU A 11 5.47 5.90 8.28
N ALA A 12 5.96 5.29 7.19
CA ALA A 12 5.71 5.80 5.84
C ALA A 12 4.22 5.73 5.45
N LEU A 13 3.51 4.66 5.82
CA LEU A 13 2.06 4.55 5.57
C LEU A 13 1.26 5.58 6.39
N GLU A 14 1.67 5.88 7.62
CA GLU A 14 1.07 6.94 8.44
C GLU A 14 1.30 8.32 7.84
N ALA A 15 2.50 8.60 7.31
CA ALA A 15 2.78 9.84 6.61
C ALA A 15 1.88 10.04 5.37
N ILE A 16 1.72 8.99 4.55
CA ILE A 16 0.81 9.01 3.38
C ILE A 16 -0.63 9.29 3.83
N LYS A 17 -1.09 8.63 4.90
CA LYS A 17 -2.44 8.85 5.44
C LYS A 17 -2.63 10.29 5.89
N ASN A 18 -1.69 10.85 6.66
CA ASN A 18 -1.80 12.21 7.18
C ASN A 18 -1.87 13.23 6.04
N LYS A 19 -1.05 13.07 4.99
CA LYS A 19 -1.10 13.95 3.82
C LYS A 19 -2.41 13.82 3.03
N ALA A 20 -2.93 12.60 2.87
CA ALA A 20 -4.22 12.38 2.23
C ALA A 20 -5.39 13.03 3.00
N VAL A 21 -5.35 12.97 4.33
CA VAL A 21 -6.33 13.64 5.20
C VAL A 21 -6.21 15.16 5.10
N GLU A 22 -5.00 15.70 5.05
CA GLU A 22 -4.76 17.13 4.84
C GLU A 22 -5.33 17.59 3.49
N MET A 23 -5.04 16.88 2.40
CA MET A 23 -5.62 17.16 1.09
C MET A 23 -7.15 17.14 1.11
N ALA A 24 -7.75 16.14 1.77
CA ALA A 24 -9.20 16.07 1.91
C ALA A 24 -9.77 17.26 2.71
N LYS A 25 -9.08 17.70 3.77
CA LYS A 25 -9.47 18.88 4.57
C LYS A 25 -9.35 20.18 3.79
N GLU A 26 -8.38 20.28 2.88
CA GLU A 26 -8.22 21.41 1.95
C GLU A 26 -9.31 21.46 0.87
N GLY A 27 -10.21 20.47 0.83
CA GLY A 27 -11.27 20.39 -0.18
C GLY A 27 -10.78 19.90 -1.54
N ARG A 28 -9.64 19.20 -1.59
CA ARG A 28 -9.14 18.54 -2.81
C ARG A 28 -10.16 17.53 -3.32
N ASP A 29 -10.17 17.35 -4.63
CA ASP A 29 -11.06 16.39 -5.26
C ASP A 29 -10.76 14.94 -4.82
N SER A 30 -11.82 14.16 -4.72
CA SER A 30 -11.75 12.77 -4.26
C SER A 30 -10.89 11.86 -5.16
N PHE A 31 -10.83 12.12 -6.47
CA PHE A 31 -9.95 11.41 -7.38
C PHE A 31 -8.49 11.83 -7.17
N GLU A 32 -8.21 13.12 -6.94
CA GLU A 32 -6.85 13.59 -6.64
C GLU A 32 -6.30 12.95 -5.34
N VAL A 33 -7.10 12.90 -4.28
CA VAL A 33 -6.69 12.24 -3.03
C VAL A 33 -6.44 10.75 -3.24
N ARG A 34 -7.30 10.08 -4.04
CA ARG A 34 -7.15 8.66 -4.35
C ARG A 34 -5.90 8.38 -5.20
N ASP A 35 -5.63 9.21 -6.20
CA ASP A 35 -4.47 9.08 -7.07
C ASP A 35 -3.17 9.33 -6.31
N PHE A 36 -3.16 10.31 -5.40
CA PHE A 36 -2.06 10.51 -4.46
C PHE A 36 -1.79 9.25 -3.63
N VAL A 37 -2.80 8.72 -2.94
CA VAL A 37 -2.64 7.51 -2.10
C VAL A 37 -2.16 6.32 -2.93
N THR A 38 -2.67 6.17 -4.15
CA THR A 38 -2.30 5.06 -5.04
C THR A 38 -0.86 5.16 -5.50
N SER A 39 -0.41 6.37 -5.86
CA SER A 39 0.95 6.62 -6.35
C SER A 39 1.97 6.49 -5.21
N ALA A 40 1.71 7.12 -4.07
CA ALA A 40 2.60 7.08 -2.91
C ALA A 40 2.79 5.65 -2.35
N LYS A 41 1.74 4.82 -2.39
CA LYS A 41 1.85 3.40 -2.02
C LYS A 41 2.69 2.59 -3.01
N LYS A 42 2.66 2.92 -4.30
CA LYS A 42 3.51 2.27 -5.31
C LYS A 42 4.97 2.62 -5.08
N GLU A 43 5.28 3.89 -4.86
CA GLU A 43 6.64 4.36 -4.55
C GLU A 43 7.19 3.68 -3.29
N LEU A 44 6.40 3.66 -2.20
CA LEU A 44 6.77 2.96 -0.97
C LEU A 44 7.02 1.45 -1.18
N ALA A 45 6.30 0.81 -2.10
CA ALA A 45 6.51 -0.60 -2.42
C ALA A 45 7.83 -0.84 -3.17
N TYR A 46 8.33 0.14 -3.93
CA TYR A 46 9.66 0.07 -4.56
C TYR A 46 10.79 0.36 -3.56
N GLU A 47 10.60 1.33 -2.66
CA GLU A 47 11.64 1.71 -1.68
C GLU A 47 11.77 0.72 -0.52
N LEU A 48 10.66 0.18 -0.04
CA LEU A 48 10.60 -0.79 1.05
C LEU A 48 9.76 -2.00 0.63
N PRO A 49 10.27 -2.87 -0.27
CA PRO A 49 9.54 -4.02 -0.74
C PRO A 49 9.24 -4.97 0.42
N ASP A 50 7.94 -5.20 0.66
CA ASP A 50 7.48 -6.19 1.63
C ASP A 50 7.36 -7.54 0.94
N GLN A 51 8.52 -8.13 0.65
CA GLN A 51 8.67 -9.35 -0.14
C GLN A 51 7.81 -10.49 0.42
N GLU A 52 7.72 -10.63 1.75
CA GLU A 52 6.89 -11.65 2.39
C GLU A 52 5.39 -11.38 2.25
N ALA A 53 4.94 -10.13 2.44
CA ALA A 53 3.54 -9.78 2.21
C ALA A 53 3.17 -9.93 0.73
N PHE A 54 4.09 -9.61 -0.18
CA PHE A 54 3.92 -9.78 -1.62
C PHE A 54 3.79 -11.27 -1.99
N GLU A 55 4.71 -12.13 -1.54
CA GLU A 55 4.65 -13.57 -1.80
C GLU A 55 3.38 -14.18 -1.21
N LYS A 56 2.95 -13.74 -0.01
CA LYS A 56 1.68 -14.18 0.59
C LYS A 56 0.46 -13.74 -0.22
N ALA A 57 0.42 -12.49 -0.68
CA ALA A 57 -0.68 -11.96 -1.49
C ALA A 57 -0.73 -12.64 -2.87
N LYS A 58 0.43 -12.87 -3.49
CA LYS A 58 0.58 -13.61 -4.74
C LYS A 58 0.09 -15.05 -4.59
N ALA A 59 0.52 -15.76 -3.54
CA ALA A 59 0.06 -17.12 -3.26
C ALA A 59 -1.47 -17.18 -3.04
N ALA A 60 -2.05 -16.26 -2.28
CA ALA A 60 -3.49 -16.18 -2.07
C ALA A 60 -4.26 -15.92 -3.38
N THR A 61 -3.73 -15.04 -4.24
CA THR A 61 -4.33 -14.71 -5.54
C THR A 61 -4.27 -15.90 -6.50
N LEU A 62 -3.14 -16.61 -6.55
CA LEU A 62 -2.98 -17.82 -7.35
C LEU A 62 -3.91 -18.95 -6.87
N ALA A 63 -4.04 -19.13 -5.55
CA ALA A 63 -4.96 -20.09 -4.97
C ALA A 63 -6.43 -19.76 -5.27
N TYR A 64 -6.81 -18.49 -5.25
CA TYR A 64 -8.17 -18.06 -5.64
C TYR A 64 -8.44 -18.33 -7.12
N LYS A 65 -7.49 -18.02 -8.01
CA LYS A 65 -7.62 -18.32 -9.45
C LYS A 65 -7.77 -19.83 -9.70
N ALA A 66 -6.92 -20.65 -9.10
CA ALA A 66 -6.99 -22.10 -9.24
C ALA A 66 -8.32 -22.70 -8.74
N LYS A 67 -8.93 -22.11 -7.68
CA LYS A 67 -10.25 -22.50 -7.19
C LYS A 67 -11.41 -22.08 -8.09
N LYS A 68 -11.21 -21.07 -8.95
CA LYS A 68 -12.26 -20.55 -9.85
C LYS A 68 -12.31 -21.30 -11.19
N GLU A 69 -11.28 -22.08 -11.49
CA GLU A 69 -11.16 -22.92 -12.70
C GLU A 69 -11.52 -24.40 -12.45
N GLN A 70 -11.93 -24.77 -11.24
CA GLN A 70 -12.58 -26.05 -10.89
C GLN A 70 -14.08 -25.86 -10.74
#